data_AF-A0A091BT40-F1
#
_entry.id   AF-A0A091BT40-F1
#
_cell.length_a   1.000
_cell.length_b   1.000
_cell.length_c   1.000
_cell.angle_alpha   90.00
_cell.angle_beta   90.00
_cell.angle_gamma   90.00
#
_symmetry.space_group_name_H-M   'P 1'
#
loop_
_entity.id
_entity.type
_entity.pdbx_description
1 polymer ?
#
loop_
_entity_poly.entity_id
_entity_poly.type
_entity_poly.pdbx_seq_one_letter_code
_entity_poly.pdbx_strand_id
1 'polypeptide(L)'
;MENNLGKCFKLLRESKGLSQKEIAGEVISIAQLSRFERGVSNINADTLYQCLENMNVSIAEFQCVCRNYLQNQTLLFQDEVAKAYIEKNTLTLKHYLVKCQQLEASSPHQKFYKLNTIIVKAVLQQCDKKEKVAKKDVQFLVDYLFSVEEWGRYELWLFTYSASLMTSNLVETFACEMINRTQFYQEIPENRRLVNQMLFNVITQALKNNSSLRLLVTDFNIDPNRQWNENEKRYIEITEDKSQYNKNWGELVHLMDEGYPISFLKATMNSDLVDYLSGRYLNDEN
;
A
#
# COMPACT_ATOMS: atom_id res chain seq x y z
N MET A 1 -12.08 -19.02 18.35
CA MET A 1 -12.95 -17.98 18.93
C MET A 1 -14.12 -17.80 17.98
N GLU A 2 -15.30 -18.25 18.35
CA GLU A 2 -16.52 -18.04 17.55
C GLU A 2 -17.03 -16.62 17.78
N ASN A 3 -16.47 -15.65 17.05
CA ASN A 3 -17.06 -14.32 16.99
C ASN A 3 -18.32 -14.40 16.14
N ASN A 4 -19.45 -14.56 16.81
CA ASN A 4 -20.75 -14.64 16.19
C ASN A 4 -21.13 -13.25 15.64
N LEU A 5 -21.07 -13.10 14.32
CA LEU A 5 -21.39 -11.85 13.60
C LEU A 5 -22.72 -11.25 14.06
N GLY A 6 -23.72 -12.09 14.35
CA GLY A 6 -25.02 -11.67 14.85
C GLY A 6 -24.96 -11.01 16.23
N LYS A 7 -24.15 -11.53 17.16
CA LYS A 7 -23.98 -10.92 18.49
C LYS A 7 -23.33 -9.54 18.39
N CYS A 8 -22.34 -9.40 17.53
CA CYS A 8 -21.66 -8.13 17.29
C CYS A 8 -22.58 -7.12 16.61
N PHE A 9 -23.41 -7.58 15.66
CA PHE A 9 -24.44 -6.77 15.02
C PHE A 9 -25.45 -6.25 16.04
N LYS A 10 -25.95 -7.15 16.91
CA LYS A 10 -26.88 -6.81 17.99
C LYS A 10 -26.31 -5.75 18.92
N LEU A 11 -25.04 -5.90 19.33
CA LEU A 11 -24.36 -4.96 20.21
C LEU A 11 -24.30 -3.55 19.60
N LEU A 12 -23.98 -3.44 18.32
CA LEU A 12 -23.96 -2.16 17.60
C LEU A 12 -25.35 -1.55 17.41
N ARG A 13 -26.36 -2.38 17.12
CA ARG A 13 -27.74 -1.91 17.01
C ARG A 13 -28.24 -1.34 18.35
N GLU A 14 -28.03 -2.08 19.43
CA GLU A 14 -28.51 -1.72 20.77
C GLU A 14 -27.76 -0.52 21.35
N SER A 15 -26.47 -0.36 21.08
CA SER A 15 -25.70 0.82 21.52
C SER A 15 -26.20 2.11 20.88
N LYS A 16 -26.81 2.03 19.68
CA LYS A 16 -27.45 3.15 18.98
C LYS A 16 -28.93 3.33 19.34
N GLY A 17 -29.49 2.48 20.21
CA GLY A 17 -30.90 2.55 20.60
C GLY A 17 -31.89 2.17 19.49
N LEU A 18 -31.43 1.47 18.44
CA LEU A 18 -32.24 1.14 17.27
C LEU A 18 -33.01 -0.17 17.48
N SER A 19 -34.26 -0.25 17.04
CA SER A 19 -35.06 -1.47 17.07
C SER A 19 -34.76 -2.38 15.88
N GLN A 20 -35.04 -3.68 16.02
CA GLN A 20 -34.94 -4.62 14.90
C GLN A 20 -35.85 -4.24 13.73
N LYS A 21 -36.98 -3.58 14.00
CA LYS A 21 -37.93 -3.12 12.96
C LYS A 21 -37.33 -2.01 12.11
N GLU A 22 -36.66 -1.04 12.74
CA GLU A 22 -36.01 0.07 12.04
C GLU A 22 -34.89 -0.43 11.12
N ILE A 23 -34.13 -1.44 11.55
CA ILE A 23 -33.01 -1.97 10.78
C ILE A 23 -33.45 -2.93 9.67
N ALA A 24 -34.45 -3.75 9.97
CA ALA A 24 -34.98 -4.75 9.03
C ALA A 24 -35.44 -4.11 7.72
N GLY A 25 -36.11 -2.95 7.80
CA GLY A 25 -36.67 -2.26 6.63
C GLY A 25 -37.48 -3.22 5.75
N GLU A 26 -37.22 -3.20 4.45
CA GLU A 26 -37.76 -4.14 3.46
C GLU A 26 -36.76 -5.27 3.11
N VAL A 27 -35.58 -5.26 3.72
CA VAL A 27 -34.43 -6.08 3.32
C VAL A 27 -34.46 -7.48 3.97
N ILE A 28 -34.98 -7.56 5.20
CA ILE A 28 -35.04 -8.80 5.97
C ILE A 28 -36.26 -8.80 6.88
N SER A 29 -36.85 -9.96 7.14
CA SER A 29 -37.91 -10.03 8.16
C SER A 29 -37.35 -9.82 9.57
N ILE A 30 -38.11 -9.16 10.45
CA ILE A 30 -37.74 -8.95 11.87
C ILE A 30 -37.38 -10.28 12.55
N ALA A 31 -38.13 -11.34 12.25
CA ALA A 31 -37.89 -12.67 12.79
C ALA A 31 -36.53 -13.26 12.33
N GLN A 32 -36.17 -13.09 11.06
CA GLN A 32 -34.87 -13.52 10.54
C GLN A 32 -33.72 -12.70 11.15
N LEU A 33 -33.88 -11.37 11.25
CA LEU A 33 -32.88 -10.51 11.89
C LEU A 33 -32.65 -10.90 13.36
N SER A 34 -33.73 -11.18 14.09
CA SER A 34 -33.68 -11.65 15.48
C SER A 34 -33.01 -13.01 15.63
N ARG A 35 -33.22 -13.94 14.69
CA ARG A 35 -32.48 -15.21 14.67
C ARG A 35 -31.01 -15.01 14.35
N PHE A 36 -30.68 -14.13 13.42
CA PHE A 36 -29.31 -13.76 13.10
C PHE A 36 -28.58 -13.20 14.31
N GLU A 37 -29.15 -12.20 14.97
CA GLU A 37 -28.56 -11.58 16.17
C GLU A 37 -28.29 -12.56 17.32
N ARG A 38 -29.10 -13.63 17.40
CA ARG A 38 -28.92 -14.71 18.39
C ARG A 38 -27.96 -15.81 17.95
N GLY A 39 -27.46 -15.76 16.72
CA GLY A 39 -26.59 -16.79 16.16
C GLY A 39 -27.31 -18.05 15.69
N VAL A 40 -28.62 -17.98 15.52
CA VAL A 40 -29.47 -19.12 15.14
C VAL A 40 -29.51 -19.33 13.62
N SER A 41 -29.34 -18.26 12.84
CA SER A 41 -29.26 -18.35 11.38
C SER A 41 -28.28 -17.33 10.81
N ASN A 42 -27.67 -17.62 9.67
CA ASN A 42 -26.88 -16.65 8.92
C ASN A 42 -27.77 -15.76 8.04
N ILE A 43 -27.23 -14.62 7.62
CA ILE A 43 -27.78 -13.78 6.56
C ILE A 43 -26.77 -13.72 5.42
N ASN A 44 -27.23 -13.40 4.21
CA ASN A 44 -26.33 -13.19 3.08
C ASN A 44 -25.57 -11.85 3.23
N ALA A 45 -24.53 -11.66 2.42
CA ALA A 45 -23.68 -10.47 2.49
C ALA A 45 -24.45 -9.19 2.13
N ASP A 46 -25.29 -9.21 1.08
CA ASP A 46 -26.04 -8.04 0.61
C ASP A 46 -26.99 -7.51 1.70
N THR A 47 -27.71 -8.42 2.35
CA THR A 47 -28.57 -8.13 3.50
C THR A 47 -27.76 -7.58 4.67
N LEU A 48 -26.57 -8.12 4.95
CA LEU A 48 -25.70 -7.57 5.99
C LEU A 48 -25.27 -6.14 5.67
N TYR A 49 -24.83 -5.86 4.43
CA TYR A 49 -24.41 -4.53 4.01
C TYR A 49 -25.53 -3.49 4.14
N GLN A 50 -26.72 -3.80 3.61
CA GLN A 50 -27.87 -2.90 3.70
C GLN A 50 -28.33 -2.68 5.15
N CYS A 51 -28.32 -3.72 5.99
CA CYS A 51 -28.64 -3.58 7.41
C CYS A 51 -27.60 -2.73 8.16
N LEU A 52 -26.31 -2.80 7.81
CA LEU A 52 -25.27 -1.94 8.37
C LEU A 52 -25.44 -0.48 7.91
N GLU A 53 -25.80 -0.26 6.65
CA GLU A 53 -26.14 1.07 6.12
C GLU A 53 -27.35 1.68 6.84
N ASN A 54 -28.42 0.91 7.06
CA ASN A 54 -29.59 1.33 7.85
C ASN A 54 -29.23 1.72 9.30
N MET A 55 -28.17 1.13 9.86
CA MET A 55 -27.63 1.48 11.18
C MET A 55 -26.62 2.64 11.15
N ASN A 56 -26.28 3.14 9.97
CA ASN A 56 -25.17 4.06 9.74
C ASN A 56 -23.87 3.54 10.39
N VAL A 57 -23.54 2.28 10.11
CA VAL A 57 -22.33 1.59 10.58
C VAL A 57 -21.53 1.15 9.37
N SER A 58 -20.26 1.54 9.31
CA SER A 58 -19.37 1.09 8.24
C SER A 58 -18.97 -0.37 8.44
N ILE A 59 -18.60 -1.07 7.35
CA ILE A 59 -18.06 -2.43 7.46
C ILE A 59 -16.79 -2.49 8.32
N ALA A 60 -15.98 -1.44 8.29
CA ALA A 60 -14.75 -1.35 9.07
C ALA A 60 -15.05 -1.26 10.58
N GLU A 61 -16.04 -0.45 10.97
CA GLU A 61 -16.52 -0.36 12.35
C GLU A 61 -17.11 -1.69 12.82
N PHE A 62 -17.95 -2.32 12.00
CA PHE A 62 -18.53 -3.63 12.30
C PHE A 62 -17.44 -4.69 12.52
N GLN A 63 -16.44 -4.75 11.63
CA GLN A 63 -15.32 -5.67 11.77
C GLN A 63 -14.49 -5.42 13.03
N CYS A 64 -14.32 -4.15 13.43
CA CYS A 64 -13.63 -3.77 14.65
C CYS A 64 -14.34 -4.36 15.88
N VAL A 65 -15.65 -4.14 15.99
CA VAL A 65 -16.48 -4.71 17.07
C VAL A 65 -16.47 -6.24 17.03
N CYS A 66 -16.60 -6.83 15.84
CA CYS A 66 -16.56 -8.27 15.62
C CYS A 66 -15.25 -8.92 16.05
N ARG A 67 -14.17 -8.15 16.21
CA ARG A 67 -12.87 -8.65 16.66
C ARG A 67 -12.57 -8.25 18.11
N ASN A 68 -13.56 -7.81 18.89
CA ASN A 68 -13.37 -7.23 20.22
C ASN A 68 -12.38 -6.05 20.20
N TYR A 69 -12.49 -5.20 19.18
CA TYR A 69 -11.58 -4.08 18.93
C TYR A 69 -10.12 -4.51 18.68
N LEU A 70 -9.88 -5.81 18.47
CA LEU A 70 -8.58 -6.32 18.04
C LEU A 70 -8.42 -6.12 16.54
N GLN A 71 -7.23 -5.68 16.16
CA GLN A 71 -6.87 -5.47 14.77
C GLN A 71 -6.83 -6.82 14.02
N ASN A 72 -6.99 -6.79 12.69
CA ASN A 72 -7.02 -8.01 11.86
C ASN A 72 -5.75 -8.84 12.12
N GLN A 73 -5.86 -10.13 12.48
CA GLN A 73 -4.67 -10.95 12.80
C GLN A 73 -3.64 -11.00 11.65
N THR A 74 -4.09 -10.95 10.39
CA THR A 74 -3.20 -10.87 9.23
C THR A 74 -2.54 -9.49 9.12
N LEU A 75 -3.30 -8.41 9.34
CA LEU A 75 -2.74 -7.05 9.31
C LEU A 75 -1.79 -6.82 10.50
N LEU A 76 -2.17 -7.27 11.69
CA LEU A 76 -1.33 -7.31 12.89
C LEU A 76 -0.02 -8.01 12.62
N PHE A 77 -0.06 -9.20 12.01
CA PHE A 77 1.16 -9.91 11.65
C PHE A 77 2.04 -9.09 10.70
N GLN A 78 1.48 -8.49 9.65
CA GLN A 78 2.22 -7.65 8.71
C GLN A 78 2.82 -6.41 9.39
N ASP A 79 2.04 -5.73 10.22
CA ASP A 79 2.44 -4.50 10.93
C ASP A 79 3.51 -4.81 12.00
N GLU A 80 3.41 -5.94 12.69
CA GLU A 80 4.40 -6.39 13.67
C GLU A 80 5.72 -6.80 13.00
N VAL A 81 5.68 -7.47 11.84
CA VAL A 81 6.88 -7.75 11.04
C VAL A 81 7.52 -6.44 10.55
N ALA A 82 6.71 -5.49 10.10
CA ALA A 82 7.17 -4.17 9.67
C ALA A 82 7.85 -3.41 10.81
N LYS A 83 7.22 -3.38 12.00
CA LYS A 83 7.76 -2.75 13.20
C LYS A 83 9.06 -3.42 13.64
N ALA A 84 9.10 -4.74 13.70
CA ALA A 84 10.30 -5.48 14.09
C ALA A 84 11.46 -5.27 13.09
N TYR A 85 11.17 -5.05 11.80
CA TYR A 85 12.18 -4.69 10.81
C TYR A 85 12.79 -3.31 11.07
N ILE A 86 11.95 -2.31 11.36
CA ILE A 86 12.38 -0.93 11.65
C ILE A 86 13.24 -0.89 12.92
N GLU A 87 12.78 -1.58 13.97
CA GLU A 87 13.46 -1.65 15.26
C GLU A 87 14.67 -2.61 15.27
N LYS A 88 14.93 -3.31 14.15
CA LYS A 88 15.94 -4.37 14.04
C LYS A 88 15.80 -5.46 15.12
N ASN A 89 14.56 -5.72 15.54
CA ASN A 89 14.24 -6.70 16.58
C ASN A 89 14.25 -8.13 15.99
N THR A 90 15.44 -8.71 15.93
CA THR A 90 15.65 -10.07 15.39
C THR A 90 14.99 -11.17 16.22
N LEU A 91 14.76 -10.95 17.52
CA LEU A 91 14.08 -11.91 18.39
C LEU A 91 12.61 -12.07 18.00
N THR A 92 11.89 -10.95 17.84
CA THR A 92 10.50 -10.95 17.38
C THR A 92 10.37 -11.58 16.00
N LEU A 93 11.27 -11.25 15.08
CA LEU A 93 11.28 -11.83 13.74
C LEU A 93 11.53 -13.35 13.75
N LYS A 94 12.44 -13.85 14.61
CA LYS A 94 12.67 -15.30 14.78
C LYS A 94 11.45 -16.01 15.38
N HIS A 95 10.76 -15.38 16.33
CA HIS A 95 9.51 -15.90 16.87
C HIS A 95 8.45 -16.07 15.76
N TYR A 96 8.26 -15.04 14.93
CA TYR A 96 7.34 -15.12 13.80
C TYR A 96 7.77 -16.14 12.74
N LEU A 97 9.08 -16.29 12.49
CA LEU A 97 9.58 -17.28 11.55
C LEU A 97 9.17 -18.70 11.96
N VAL A 98 9.34 -19.06 13.24
CA VAL A 98 8.92 -20.37 13.77
C VAL A 98 7.42 -20.57 13.58
N LYS A 99 6.61 -19.55 13.90
CA LYS A 99 5.16 -19.60 13.73
C LYS A 99 4.75 -19.80 12.26
N CYS A 100 5.38 -19.08 11.32
CA CYS A 100 5.12 -19.24 9.90
C CYS A 100 5.49 -20.64 9.39
N GLN A 101 6.65 -21.17 9.82
CA GLN A 101 7.08 -22.53 9.47
C GLN A 101 6.14 -23.61 9.99
N GLN A 102 5.59 -23.45 11.20
CA GLN A 102 4.60 -24.36 11.74
C GLN A 102 3.30 -24.37 10.92
N LEU A 103 2.82 -23.20 10.49
CA LEU A 103 1.63 -23.07 9.63
C LEU A 103 1.87 -23.65 8.23
N GLU A 104 3.05 -23.40 7.66
CA GLU A 104 3.46 -23.97 6.37
C GLU A 104 3.52 -25.51 6.44
N ALA A 105 4.07 -26.07 7.51
CA ALA A 105 4.14 -27.51 7.71
C ALA A 105 2.78 -28.15 7.96
N SER A 106 1.88 -27.47 8.69
CA SER A 106 0.54 -27.99 8.98
C SER A 106 -0.44 -27.85 7.82
N SER A 107 -0.14 -26.99 6.83
CA SER A 107 -0.98 -26.78 5.65
C SER A 107 -0.13 -26.52 4.40
N PRO A 108 0.58 -27.55 3.88
CA PRO A 108 1.55 -27.38 2.78
C PRO A 108 0.92 -26.90 1.46
N HIS A 109 -0.37 -27.17 1.25
CA HIS A 109 -1.11 -26.74 0.06
C HIS A 109 -1.44 -25.24 0.07
N GLN A 110 -1.33 -24.57 1.22
CA GLN A 110 -1.67 -23.16 1.35
C GLN A 110 -0.47 -22.27 1.02
N LYS A 111 -0.40 -21.83 -0.24
CA LYS A 111 0.72 -21.03 -0.78
C LYS A 111 1.07 -19.79 0.05
N PHE A 112 0.09 -19.16 0.68
CA PHE A 112 0.28 -17.95 1.48
C PHE A 112 1.13 -18.16 2.74
N TYR A 113 1.12 -19.35 3.34
CA TYR A 113 2.00 -19.62 4.48
C TYR A 113 3.46 -19.66 4.07
N LYS A 114 3.75 -20.31 2.93
CA LYS A 114 5.08 -20.29 2.34
C LYS A 114 5.52 -18.87 1.97
N LEU A 115 4.67 -18.08 1.32
CA LEU A 115 4.97 -16.67 0.99
C LEU A 115 5.30 -15.85 2.26
N ASN A 116 4.51 -16.01 3.33
CA ASN A 116 4.78 -15.34 4.61
C ASN A 116 6.12 -15.78 5.23
N THR A 117 6.43 -17.09 5.22
CA THR A 117 7.73 -17.60 5.67
C THR A 117 8.88 -16.96 4.90
N ILE A 118 8.75 -16.83 3.58
CA ILE A 118 9.77 -16.22 2.71
C ILE A 118 10.00 -14.76 3.10
N ILE A 119 8.94 -13.98 3.30
CA ILE A 119 9.05 -12.58 3.72
C ILE A 119 9.74 -12.45 5.08
N VAL A 120 9.34 -13.23 6.09
CA VAL A 120 9.97 -13.13 7.41
C VAL A 120 11.47 -13.47 7.32
N LYS A 121 11.85 -14.48 6.52
CA LYS A 121 13.26 -14.77 6.24
C LYS A 121 13.98 -13.64 5.50
N ALA A 122 13.33 -13.00 4.52
CA ALA A 122 13.88 -11.88 3.77
C ALA A 122 14.21 -10.71 4.69
N VAL A 123 13.27 -10.36 5.57
CA VAL A 123 13.41 -9.31 6.57
C VAL A 123 14.51 -9.66 7.59
N LEU A 124 14.54 -10.90 8.07
CA LEU A 124 15.59 -11.39 8.95
C LEU A 124 16.98 -11.29 8.32
N GLN A 125 17.15 -11.74 7.07
CA GLN A 125 18.41 -11.66 6.34
C GLN A 125 18.93 -10.22 6.24
N GLN A 126 18.03 -9.25 6.09
CA GLN A 126 18.40 -7.83 6.05
C GLN A 126 18.84 -7.27 7.42
N CYS A 127 18.35 -7.85 8.53
CA CYS A 127 18.74 -7.47 9.89
C CYS A 127 19.95 -8.26 10.41
N ASP A 128 20.06 -9.53 10.06
CA ASP A 128 21.06 -10.49 10.49
C ASP A 128 21.51 -11.32 9.27
N LYS A 129 22.68 -10.96 8.72
CA LYS A 129 23.24 -11.54 7.48
C LYS A 129 23.54 -13.05 7.56
N LYS A 130 23.31 -13.68 8.71
CA LYS A 130 23.49 -15.11 8.92
C LYS A 130 22.42 -15.95 8.21
N GLU A 131 21.19 -15.46 8.17
CA GLU A 131 20.09 -16.15 7.50
C GLU A 131 20.10 -15.83 6.00
N LYS A 132 19.87 -16.85 5.16
CA LYS A 132 19.79 -16.67 3.70
C LYS A 132 18.51 -17.29 3.16
N VAL A 133 17.82 -16.53 2.31
CA VAL A 133 16.68 -17.03 1.55
C VAL A 133 17.16 -17.88 0.37
N ALA A 134 16.59 -19.08 0.21
CA ALA A 134 16.97 -19.98 -0.87
C ALA A 134 16.48 -19.46 -2.23
N LYS A 135 17.26 -19.63 -3.30
CA LYS A 135 16.88 -19.17 -4.66
C LYS A 135 15.53 -19.75 -5.13
N LYS A 136 15.24 -21.00 -4.80
CA LYS A 136 13.94 -21.66 -5.11
C LYS A 136 12.75 -20.95 -4.45
N ASP A 137 12.96 -20.38 -3.26
CA ASP A 137 11.95 -19.67 -2.51
C ASP A 137 11.74 -18.28 -3.12
N VAL A 138 12.83 -17.61 -3.51
CA VAL A 138 12.75 -16.34 -4.27
C VAL A 138 11.98 -16.54 -5.57
N GLN A 139 12.29 -17.59 -6.34
CA GLN A 139 11.59 -17.89 -7.59
C GLN A 139 10.08 -18.13 -7.35
N PHE A 140 9.72 -18.93 -6.33
CA PHE A 140 8.33 -19.17 -5.98
C PHE A 140 7.56 -17.87 -5.67
N LEU A 141 8.20 -16.93 -4.98
CA LEU A 141 7.61 -15.61 -4.69
C LEU A 141 7.47 -14.77 -5.96
N VAL A 142 8.48 -14.75 -6.83
CA VAL A 142 8.46 -14.02 -8.11
C VAL A 142 7.38 -14.56 -9.03
N ASP A 143 7.26 -15.89 -9.17
CA ASP A 143 6.23 -16.53 -9.98
C ASP A 143 4.83 -16.16 -9.49
N TYR A 144 4.63 -16.13 -8.16
CA TYR A 144 3.38 -15.69 -7.56
C TYR A 144 3.06 -14.23 -7.94
N LEU A 145 4.00 -13.31 -7.75
CA LEU A 145 3.78 -11.88 -8.03
C LEU A 145 3.46 -11.62 -9.51
N PHE A 146 4.09 -12.35 -10.44
CA PHE A 146 3.76 -12.26 -11.86
C PHE A 146 2.37 -12.80 -12.18
N SER A 147 1.95 -13.86 -11.49
CA SER A 147 0.65 -14.52 -11.73
C SER A 147 -0.56 -13.70 -11.32
N VAL A 148 -0.38 -12.66 -10.48
CA VAL A 148 -1.47 -11.84 -9.96
C VAL A 148 -1.68 -10.62 -10.84
N GLU A 149 -2.81 -10.56 -11.55
CA GLU A 149 -3.19 -9.44 -12.44
C GLU A 149 -3.40 -8.14 -11.68
N GLU A 150 -4.11 -8.16 -10.54
CA GLU A 150 -4.44 -6.97 -9.75
C GLU A 150 -3.79 -7.04 -8.37
N TRP A 151 -2.94 -6.06 -8.03
CA TRP A 151 -2.16 -6.10 -6.80
C TRP A 151 -2.91 -5.43 -5.65
N GLY A 152 -3.29 -6.23 -4.65
CA GLY A 152 -3.85 -5.73 -3.39
C GLY A 152 -2.76 -5.49 -2.34
N ARG A 153 -3.18 -5.05 -1.14
CA ARG A 153 -2.27 -4.82 0.00
C ARG A 153 -1.31 -5.98 0.29
N TYR A 154 -1.72 -7.22 0.04
CA TYR A 154 -0.89 -8.39 0.31
C TYR A 154 0.30 -8.47 -0.65
N GLU A 155 0.08 -8.38 -1.96
CA GLU A 155 1.12 -8.37 -3.00
C GLU A 155 2.10 -7.21 -2.77
N LEU A 156 1.55 -6.05 -2.46
CA LEU A 156 2.30 -4.85 -2.11
C LEU A 156 3.25 -5.06 -0.91
N TRP A 157 2.74 -5.70 0.16
CA TRP A 157 3.56 -6.09 1.31
C TRP A 157 4.64 -7.12 0.94
N LEU A 158 4.31 -8.14 0.13
CA LEU A 158 5.29 -9.13 -0.32
C LEU A 158 6.43 -8.47 -1.08
N PHE A 159 6.11 -7.66 -2.09
CA PHE A 159 7.11 -7.00 -2.93
C PHE A 159 8.02 -6.08 -2.11
N THR A 160 7.44 -5.27 -1.21
CA THR A 160 8.18 -4.37 -0.31
C THR A 160 9.32 -5.07 0.41
N TYR A 161 9.02 -6.21 1.06
CA TYR A 161 9.98 -6.88 1.92
C TYR A 161 10.84 -7.92 1.21
N SER A 162 10.56 -8.21 -0.06
CA SER A 162 11.33 -9.14 -0.89
C SER A 162 12.17 -8.47 -1.98
N ALA A 163 12.00 -7.16 -2.23
CA ALA A 163 12.73 -6.44 -3.28
C ALA A 163 14.25 -6.63 -3.22
N SER A 164 14.84 -6.66 -2.01
CA SER A 164 16.28 -6.87 -1.83
C SER A 164 16.77 -8.28 -2.22
N LEU A 165 15.87 -9.23 -2.45
CA LEU A 165 16.18 -10.60 -2.88
C LEU A 165 16.20 -10.75 -4.40
N MET A 166 15.67 -9.78 -5.13
CA MET A 166 15.48 -9.82 -6.58
C MET A 166 16.63 -9.11 -7.31
N THR A 167 16.78 -9.40 -8.60
CA THR A 167 17.69 -8.65 -9.48
C THR A 167 17.11 -7.27 -9.78
N SER A 168 17.96 -6.29 -10.13
CA SER A 168 17.50 -4.94 -10.49
C SER A 168 16.43 -4.96 -11.59
N ASN A 169 16.62 -5.77 -12.65
CA ASN A 169 15.64 -5.89 -13.74
C ASN A 169 14.26 -6.41 -13.27
N LEU A 170 14.22 -7.31 -12.28
CA LEU A 170 12.96 -7.80 -11.73
C LEU A 170 12.29 -6.73 -10.88
N VAL A 171 13.05 -6.00 -10.06
CA VAL A 171 12.54 -4.88 -9.28
C VAL A 171 11.96 -3.80 -10.19
N GLU A 172 12.64 -3.46 -11.28
CA GLU A 172 12.18 -2.51 -12.29
C GLU A 172 10.90 -2.98 -12.98
N THR A 173 10.87 -4.24 -13.45
CA THR A 173 9.67 -4.83 -14.07
C THR A 173 8.48 -4.75 -13.12
N PHE A 174 8.63 -5.20 -11.87
CA PHE A 174 7.53 -5.17 -10.90
C PHE A 174 7.12 -3.75 -10.50
N ALA A 175 8.06 -2.80 -10.43
CA ALA A 175 7.73 -1.41 -10.15
C ALA A 175 6.88 -0.78 -11.27
N CYS A 176 7.20 -1.06 -12.53
CA CYS A 176 6.41 -0.62 -13.67
C CYS A 176 5.02 -1.28 -13.69
N GLU A 177 4.96 -2.59 -13.45
CA GLU A 177 3.70 -3.34 -13.38
C GLU A 177 2.83 -2.86 -12.22
N MET A 178 3.40 -2.52 -11.07
CA MET A 178 2.67 -2.02 -9.90
C MET A 178 1.87 -0.75 -10.23
N ILE A 179 2.41 0.17 -11.03
CA ILE A 179 1.70 1.40 -11.42
C ILE A 179 0.45 1.06 -12.25
N ASN A 180 0.53 0.04 -13.10
CA ASN A 180 -0.59 -0.40 -13.92
C ASN A 180 -1.61 -1.22 -13.12
N ARG A 181 -1.14 -2.09 -12.22
CA ARG A 181 -1.94 -3.07 -11.45
C ARG A 181 -2.52 -2.53 -10.13
N THR A 182 -2.34 -1.24 -9.84
CA THR A 182 -2.88 -0.59 -8.63
C THR A 182 -3.81 0.59 -8.94
N GLN A 183 -4.17 0.79 -10.22
CA GLN A 183 -5.00 1.92 -10.66
C GLN A 183 -6.36 1.98 -9.95
N PHE A 184 -6.97 0.82 -9.66
CA PHE A 184 -8.24 0.72 -8.93
C PHE A 184 -8.17 1.28 -7.49
N TYR A 185 -6.98 1.37 -6.91
CA TYR A 185 -6.79 1.73 -5.49
C TYR A 185 -6.47 3.21 -5.24
N GLN A 186 -6.44 4.05 -6.28
CA GLN A 186 -6.18 5.49 -6.09
C GLN A 186 -7.21 6.16 -5.19
N GLU A 187 -8.46 5.68 -5.20
CA GLU A 187 -9.57 6.24 -4.41
C GLU A 187 -9.56 5.83 -2.92
N ILE A 188 -8.71 4.86 -2.52
CA ILE A 188 -8.62 4.39 -1.12
C ILE A 188 -7.35 4.96 -0.45
N PRO A 189 -7.47 5.89 0.52
CA PRO A 189 -6.31 6.57 1.12
C PRO A 189 -5.26 5.64 1.72
N GLU A 190 -5.67 4.55 2.39
CA GLU A 190 -4.77 3.59 3.01
C GLU A 190 -3.90 2.86 1.97
N ASN A 191 -4.47 2.57 0.80
CA ASN A 191 -3.76 1.90 -0.28
C ASN A 191 -2.82 2.89 -1.00
N ARG A 192 -3.23 4.15 -1.17
CA ARG A 192 -2.36 5.21 -1.71
C ARG A 192 -1.11 5.38 -0.85
N ARG A 193 -1.24 5.40 0.48
CA ARG A 193 -0.10 5.46 1.40
C ARG A 193 0.84 4.25 1.23
N LEU A 194 0.29 3.05 1.07
CA LEU A 194 1.11 1.85 0.82
C LEU A 194 1.88 1.95 -0.49
N VAL A 195 1.19 2.32 -1.59
CA VAL A 195 1.80 2.54 -2.91
C VAL A 195 2.96 3.53 -2.82
N ASN A 196 2.78 4.66 -2.13
CA ASN A 196 3.84 5.65 -1.93
C ASN A 196 5.04 5.08 -1.14
N GLN A 197 4.79 4.33 -0.05
CA GLN A 197 5.85 3.66 0.70
C GLN A 197 6.63 2.65 -0.15
N MET A 198 5.95 1.95 -1.07
CA MET A 198 6.62 1.01 -1.96
C MET A 198 7.46 1.69 -3.02
N LEU A 199 6.93 2.74 -3.64
CA LEU A 199 7.72 3.56 -4.55
C LEU A 199 9.00 4.00 -3.83
N PHE A 200 8.89 4.55 -2.62
CA PHE A 200 10.06 4.88 -1.81
C PHE A 200 11.04 3.71 -1.62
N ASN A 201 10.55 2.52 -1.30
CA ASN A 201 11.39 1.33 -1.08
C ASN A 201 12.07 0.84 -2.37
N VAL A 202 11.35 0.81 -3.50
CA VAL A 202 11.91 0.47 -4.81
C VAL A 202 13.05 1.42 -5.16
N ILE A 203 12.82 2.72 -4.97
CA ILE A 203 13.84 3.70 -5.34
C ILE A 203 15.04 3.59 -4.41
N THR A 204 14.80 3.40 -3.11
CA THR A 204 15.86 3.15 -2.13
C THR A 204 16.70 1.93 -2.53
N GLN A 205 16.06 0.86 -3.02
CA GLN A 205 16.77 -0.34 -3.49
C GLN A 205 17.56 -0.07 -4.78
N ALA A 206 16.99 0.68 -5.73
CA ALA A 206 17.66 1.09 -6.95
C ALA A 206 18.91 1.96 -6.66
N LEU A 207 18.83 2.86 -5.67
CA LEU A 207 19.96 3.68 -5.19
C LEU A 207 21.05 2.83 -4.55
N LYS A 208 20.69 1.87 -3.69
CA LYS A 208 21.66 0.98 -3.04
C LYS A 208 22.42 0.12 -4.06
N ASN A 209 21.73 -0.30 -5.13
CA ASN A 209 22.31 -1.15 -6.16
C ASN A 209 23.11 -0.37 -7.21
N ASN A 210 22.88 0.93 -7.36
CA ASN A 210 23.58 1.79 -8.30
C ASN A 210 24.23 2.97 -7.55
N SER A 211 25.51 2.86 -7.22
CA SER A 211 26.26 3.86 -6.45
C SER A 211 26.36 5.24 -7.11
N SER A 212 26.05 5.34 -8.41
CA SER A 212 25.96 6.59 -9.17
C SER A 212 24.60 7.29 -9.09
N LEU A 213 23.54 6.60 -8.64
CA LEU A 213 22.22 7.20 -8.49
C LEU A 213 22.11 7.89 -7.13
N ARG A 214 21.64 9.15 -7.12
CA ARG A 214 21.17 9.86 -5.92
C ARG A 214 19.78 10.41 -6.21
N LEU A 215 18.83 10.14 -5.31
CA LEU A 215 17.42 10.50 -5.44
C LEU A 215 17.08 11.62 -4.48
N LEU A 216 16.37 12.64 -4.97
CA LEU A 216 15.62 13.57 -4.14
C LEU A 216 14.14 13.17 -4.20
N VAL A 217 13.58 12.71 -3.08
CA VAL A 217 12.13 12.54 -2.91
C VAL A 217 11.65 13.71 -2.09
N THR A 218 10.75 14.51 -2.63
CA THR A 218 10.14 15.61 -1.89
C THR A 218 8.62 15.46 -1.97
N ASP A 219 7.94 15.61 -0.83
CA ASP A 219 6.50 15.93 -0.77
C ASP A 219 6.25 17.43 -1.01
N PHE A 220 7.28 18.15 -1.47
CA PHE A 220 7.29 19.61 -1.54
C PHE A 220 6.91 20.08 -2.94
N ASN A 221 6.26 21.25 -3.00
CA ASN A 221 5.97 21.89 -4.27
C ASN A 221 7.27 22.10 -5.07
N ILE A 222 7.33 21.51 -6.26
CA ILE A 222 8.42 21.64 -7.25
C ILE A 222 7.93 22.32 -8.54
N ASP A 223 6.90 23.16 -8.45
CA ASP A 223 6.43 23.97 -9.57
C ASP A 223 7.60 24.74 -10.18
N PRO A 224 7.80 24.64 -11.51
CA PRO A 224 8.91 25.32 -12.17
C PRO A 224 8.88 26.83 -11.98
N ASN A 225 10.06 27.44 -11.83
CA ASN A 225 10.21 28.90 -11.76
C ASN A 225 10.00 29.57 -13.12
N ARG A 226 8.79 29.44 -13.68
CA ARG A 226 8.41 30.07 -14.95
C ARG A 226 6.93 30.42 -14.95
N GLN A 227 6.58 31.42 -15.74
CA GLN A 227 5.19 31.81 -15.97
C GLN A 227 4.96 32.09 -17.45
N TRP A 228 3.75 31.80 -17.94
CA TRP A 228 3.37 32.11 -19.31
C TRP A 228 3.21 33.63 -19.48
N ASN A 229 3.80 34.17 -20.54
CA ASN A 229 3.59 35.56 -20.95
C ASN A 229 2.77 35.58 -22.25
N GLU A 230 1.53 36.06 -22.16
CA GLU A 230 0.60 36.13 -23.30
C GLU A 230 1.08 37.04 -24.43
N ASN A 231 1.81 38.11 -24.12
CA ASN A 231 2.28 39.08 -25.12
C ASN A 231 3.46 38.52 -25.92
N GLU A 232 4.35 37.78 -25.24
CA GLU A 232 5.53 37.19 -25.87
C GLU A 232 5.29 35.76 -26.38
N LYS A 233 4.11 35.19 -26.08
CA LYS A 233 3.72 33.80 -26.40
C LYS A 233 4.81 32.78 -26.03
N ARG A 234 5.39 32.94 -24.84
CA ARG A 234 6.41 32.06 -24.30
C ARG A 234 6.43 32.07 -22.78
N TYR A 235 7.04 31.04 -22.20
CA TYR A 235 7.38 31.02 -20.78
C TYR A 235 8.55 31.96 -20.48
N ILE A 236 8.43 32.72 -19.40
CA ILE A 236 9.50 33.57 -18.85
C ILE A 236 9.85 33.06 -17.47
N GLU A 237 11.15 33.00 -17.19
CA GLU A 237 11.67 32.56 -15.90
C GLU A 237 11.29 33.53 -14.76
N ILE A 238 10.93 32.97 -13.63
CA ILE A 238 10.71 33.68 -12.38
C ILE A 238 12.06 33.77 -11.68
N THR A 239 12.52 34.98 -11.42
CA THR A 239 13.81 35.26 -10.79
C THR A 239 13.71 35.19 -9.26
N GLU A 240 14.83 34.92 -8.59
CA GLU A 240 14.91 34.69 -7.13
C GLU A 240 14.37 35.82 -6.24
N ASP A 241 14.38 37.04 -6.78
CA ASP A 241 13.88 38.24 -6.10
C ASP A 241 12.35 38.31 -6.05
N LYS A 242 11.64 37.47 -6.81
CA LYS A 242 10.17 37.44 -6.86
C LYS A 242 9.60 36.51 -5.80
N SER A 243 8.50 36.92 -5.17
CA SER A 243 7.79 36.14 -4.15
C SER A 243 7.23 34.80 -4.66
N GLN A 244 7.06 34.66 -5.97
CA GLN A 244 6.59 33.45 -6.65
C GLN A 244 7.72 32.45 -6.92
N TYR A 245 8.97 32.80 -6.61
CA TYR A 245 10.11 31.92 -6.79
C TYR A 245 10.04 30.72 -5.85
N ASN A 246 9.93 29.55 -6.44
CA ASN A 246 10.04 28.27 -5.78
C ASN A 246 11.51 27.91 -5.54
N LYS A 247 11.94 28.07 -4.30
CA LYS A 247 13.30 27.73 -3.87
C LYS A 247 13.67 26.25 -4.07
N ASN A 248 12.69 25.35 -3.97
CA ASN A 248 12.93 23.93 -4.14
C ASN A 248 13.26 23.59 -5.60
N TRP A 249 12.60 24.27 -6.55
CA TRP A 249 12.93 24.15 -7.97
C TRP A 249 14.29 24.75 -8.31
N GLY A 250 14.62 25.92 -7.72
CA GLY A 250 15.93 26.54 -7.89
C GLY A 250 17.10 25.64 -7.45
N GLU A 251 16.98 25.05 -6.26
CA GLU A 251 17.98 24.10 -5.73
C GLU A 251 18.12 22.85 -6.61
N LEU A 252 17.01 22.36 -7.17
CA LEU A 252 17.01 21.22 -8.10
C LEU A 252 17.81 21.52 -9.38
N VAL A 253 17.56 22.67 -10.01
CA VAL A 253 18.28 23.10 -11.22
C VAL A 253 19.77 23.28 -10.92
N HIS A 254 20.11 23.91 -9.79
CA HIS A 254 21.49 24.07 -9.35
C HIS A 254 22.23 22.72 -9.24
N LEU A 255 21.60 21.72 -8.60
CA LEU A 255 22.17 20.38 -8.51
C LEU A 255 22.30 19.69 -9.88
N MET A 256 21.40 19.94 -10.83
CA MET A 256 21.56 19.41 -12.20
C MET A 256 22.75 20.05 -12.93
N ASP A 257 22.93 21.35 -12.80
CA ASP A 257 24.01 22.12 -13.44
C ASP A 257 25.39 21.75 -12.88
N GLU A 258 25.47 21.36 -11.60
CA GLU A 258 26.68 20.80 -11.01
C GLU A 258 27.00 19.35 -11.47
N GLY A 259 26.21 18.81 -12.40
CA GLY A 259 26.44 17.51 -13.05
C GLY A 259 25.90 16.32 -12.27
N TYR A 260 25.02 16.54 -11.29
CA TYR A 260 24.38 15.45 -10.56
C TYR A 260 23.24 14.84 -11.40
N PRO A 261 23.23 13.50 -11.61
CA PRO A 261 22.17 12.84 -12.38
C PRO A 261 20.91 12.70 -11.52
N ILE A 262 19.99 13.66 -11.67
CA ILE A 262 18.68 13.63 -11.00
C ILE A 262 17.69 12.83 -11.87
N SER A 263 17.19 11.72 -11.34
CA SER A 263 16.15 10.92 -11.98
C SER A 263 14.83 11.10 -11.24
N PHE A 264 13.81 11.60 -11.93
CA PHE A 264 12.48 11.83 -11.37
C PHE A 264 11.66 10.55 -11.41
N LEU A 265 11.07 10.15 -10.29
CA LEU A 265 9.98 9.19 -10.35
C LEU A 265 8.69 9.90 -10.67
N LYS A 266 8.02 9.40 -11.70
CA LYS A 266 6.66 9.75 -12.10
C LYS A 266 5.67 9.31 -11.00
N ALA A 267 5.62 10.06 -9.91
CA ALA A 267 4.61 9.98 -8.86
C ALA A 267 4.81 11.24 -8.01
N THR A 268 3.99 12.28 -8.09
CA THR A 268 2.53 12.30 -8.20
C THR A 268 2.08 13.64 -8.77
N MET A 269 1.22 13.60 -9.80
CA MET A 269 0.31 14.70 -10.20
C MET A 269 0.91 16.11 -10.38
N ASN A 270 1.92 16.27 -11.23
CA ASN A 270 2.18 17.57 -11.85
C ASN A 270 2.17 17.39 -13.37
N SER A 271 1.17 17.97 -14.04
CA SER A 271 0.99 17.94 -15.50
C SER A 271 2.21 18.51 -16.24
N ASP A 272 2.83 19.52 -15.65
CA ASP A 272 3.82 20.35 -16.33
C ASP A 272 5.17 19.63 -16.50
N LEU A 273 5.46 18.68 -15.61
CA LEU A 273 6.64 17.82 -15.70
C LEU A 273 6.46 16.70 -16.75
N VAL A 274 5.21 16.27 -16.97
CA VAL A 274 4.87 15.31 -18.04
C VAL A 274 5.01 15.99 -19.41
N ASP A 275 4.64 17.26 -19.52
CA ASP A 275 4.80 18.05 -20.75
C ASP A 275 6.28 18.39 -21.05
N TYR A 276 7.10 18.58 -20.01
CA TYR A 276 8.56 18.73 -20.14
C TYR A 276 9.22 17.50 -20.76
N LEU A 277 8.98 16.33 -20.17
CA LEU A 277 9.64 15.07 -20.53
C LEU A 277 9.13 14.45 -21.83
N SER A 278 7.92 14.83 -22.29
CA SER A 278 7.37 14.38 -23.57
C SER A 278 7.90 15.17 -24.78
N GLY A 279 8.79 16.14 -24.57
CA GLY A 279 9.32 17.01 -25.62
C GLY A 279 8.30 18.01 -26.17
N ARG A 280 7.09 18.06 -25.58
CA ARG A 280 6.05 19.06 -25.89
C ARG A 280 6.37 20.45 -25.34
N TYR A 281 7.32 20.51 -24.41
CA TYR A 281 7.86 21.74 -23.80
C TYR A 281 8.28 22.86 -24.77
N LEU A 282 8.72 22.50 -25.98
CA LEU A 282 9.26 23.44 -26.96
C LEU A 282 8.39 23.58 -28.21
N ASN A 283 7.32 22.79 -28.31
CA ASN A 283 6.44 22.77 -29.46
C ASN A 283 5.02 23.09 -29.02
N ASP A 284 4.76 24.38 -28.84
CA ASP A 284 3.39 24.90 -28.93
C ASP A 284 2.98 24.84 -30.41
N GLU A 285 2.33 23.73 -30.78
CA GLU A 285 1.02 23.69 -31.43
C GLU A 285 0.65 22.21 -31.67
N ASN A 286 -0.04 21.60 -30.68
CA ASN A 286 -1.19 20.69 -30.85
C ASN A 286 -1.70 20.20 -29.49
#